data_AF-A0A497TE36-F1
#
_entry.id   AF-A0A497TE36-F1
#
_cell.length_a   1.000
_cell.length_b   1.000
_cell.length_c   1.000
_cell.angle_alpha   90.00
_cell.angle_beta   90.00
_cell.angle_gamma   90.00
#
_symmetry.space_group_name_H-M   'P 1'
#
loop_
_entity.id
_entity.type
_entity.pdbx_description
1 polymer ?
#
loop_
_entity_poly.entity_id
_entity_poly.type
_entity_poly.pdbx_seq_one_letter_code
_entity_poly.pdbx_strand_id
1 'polypeptide(L)'
;MNRLGILVGAVVVVVIGIVAAISYQTYQLNEEVSIKGLPPLDYMKNIPPKPVDFPLIMREMESGYIDLSDLNESYWLQPDFYPNWDRAKRFYDQHDYSRWGVYGHGAYPANPEVVFNTTKQGSWISFDVLYRTGFGIETWQGVKLVPEDNEYFNVKITPNQFLLEPTFPVFMRGWVKKITINVTIKKEPPKGDYTININIMPPDKEQAKKWFWEVLRKESTPEEQEMITRAKYQAEKEGTLPEKFEKWIEVGRKNKYVDASAFSVGPRIILKIRVV
;
A
#
# COMPACT_ATOMS: atom_id res chain seq x y z
N MET A 1 0.08 -28.66 -57.27
CA MET A 1 0.03 -28.46 -55.80
C MET A 1 -0.22 -27.00 -55.50
N ASN A 2 -1.31 -26.68 -54.80
CA ASN A 2 -1.71 -25.30 -54.52
C ASN A 2 -0.79 -24.70 -53.45
N ARG A 3 -0.06 -23.62 -53.80
CA ARG A 3 0.92 -22.95 -52.90
C ARG A 3 0.30 -22.51 -51.57
N LEU A 4 -1.01 -22.26 -51.56
CA LEU A 4 -1.79 -21.94 -50.36
C LEU A 4 -1.87 -23.10 -49.36
N GLY A 5 -1.98 -24.35 -49.85
CA GLY A 5 -2.06 -25.53 -48.99
C GLY A 5 -0.74 -25.87 -48.30
N ILE A 6 0.39 -25.58 -48.96
CA ILE A 6 1.73 -25.75 -48.38
C ILE A 6 1.97 -24.72 -47.28
N LEU A 7 1.53 -23.47 -47.49
CA LEU A 7 1.69 -22.39 -46.52
C LEU A 7 0.84 -22.60 -45.26
N VAL A 8 -0.42 -23.04 -45.43
CA VAL A 8 -1.31 -23.39 -44.31
C VAL A 8 -0.77 -24.59 -43.54
N GLY A 9 -0.28 -25.63 -44.24
CA GLY A 9 0.35 -26.78 -43.60
C GLY A 9 1.58 -26.40 -42.76
N ALA A 10 2.45 -25.53 -43.28
CA ALA A 10 3.64 -25.05 -42.57
C ALA A 10 3.29 -24.23 -41.32
N VAL A 11 2.29 -23.36 -41.39
CA VAL A 11 1.83 -22.56 -40.23
C VAL A 11 1.25 -23.46 -39.14
N VAL A 12 0.45 -24.47 -39.50
CA VAL A 12 -0.12 -25.42 -38.53
C VAL A 12 0.98 -26.19 -37.79
N VAL A 13 2.00 -26.66 -38.50
CA VAL A 13 3.13 -27.39 -37.87
C VAL A 13 3.92 -26.48 -36.91
N VAL A 14 4.14 -25.21 -37.27
CA VAL A 14 4.80 -24.23 -36.39
C VAL A 14 3.98 -23.96 -35.13
N VAL A 15 2.66 -23.76 -35.26
CA VAL A 15 1.78 -23.53 -34.11
C VAL A 15 1.75 -24.74 -33.18
N ILE A 16 1.65 -25.95 -33.73
CA ILE A 16 1.70 -27.20 -32.94
C ILE A 16 3.05 -27.31 -32.22
N GLY A 17 4.16 -27.01 -32.90
CA GLY A 17 5.50 -27.03 -32.30
C GLY A 17 5.64 -26.05 -31.12
N ILE A 18 5.12 -24.83 -31.26
CA ILE A 18 5.12 -23.81 -30.19
C ILE A 18 4.27 -24.26 -29.00
N VAL A 19 3.05 -24.77 -29.25
CA VAL A 19 2.16 -25.26 -28.19
C VAL A 19 2.78 -26.44 -27.45
N ALA A 20 3.42 -27.37 -28.16
CA ALA A 20 4.12 -28.50 -27.57
C ALA A 20 5.32 -28.06 -26.72
N ALA A 21 6.10 -27.07 -27.19
CA ALA A 21 7.23 -26.52 -26.47
C ALA A 21 6.80 -25.82 -25.17
N ILE A 22 5.74 -25.00 -25.21
CA ILE A 22 5.17 -24.33 -24.02
C ILE A 22 4.64 -25.37 -23.04
N SER A 23 3.92 -26.39 -23.54
CA SER A 23 3.38 -27.47 -22.71
C SER A 23 4.49 -28.25 -22.01
N TYR A 24 5.57 -28.55 -22.72
CA TYR A 24 6.73 -29.25 -22.18
C TYR A 24 7.49 -28.40 -21.14
N GLN A 25 7.71 -27.10 -21.41
CA GLN A 25 8.28 -26.18 -20.42
C GLN A 25 7.42 -26.09 -19.16
N THR A 26 6.10 -26.00 -19.31
CA THR A 26 5.16 -25.96 -18.19
C THR A 26 5.20 -27.26 -17.38
N TYR A 27 5.28 -28.40 -18.06
CA TYR A 27 5.41 -29.72 -17.41
C TYR A 27 6.72 -29.82 -16.62
N GLN A 28 7.86 -29.43 -17.22
CA GLN A 28 9.15 -29.42 -16.54
C GLN A 28 9.18 -28.48 -15.33
N LEU A 29 8.56 -27.30 -15.43
CA LEU A 29 8.40 -26.39 -14.30
C LEU A 29 7.58 -27.03 -13.16
N ASN A 30 6.47 -27.68 -13.50
CA ASN A 30 5.62 -28.34 -12.52
C ASN A 30 6.31 -29.54 -11.86
N GLU A 31 7.10 -30.30 -12.63
CA GLU A 31 7.88 -31.44 -12.14
C GLU A 31 9.03 -30.98 -11.24
N GLU A 32 9.75 -29.92 -11.60
CA GLU A 32 10.82 -29.34 -10.78
C GLU A 32 10.27 -28.74 -9.46
N VAL A 33 9.13 -28.06 -9.50
CA VAL A 33 8.41 -27.58 -8.30
C VAL A 33 7.95 -28.73 -7.41
N SER A 34 7.49 -29.83 -8.01
CA SER A 34 7.09 -31.05 -7.29
C SER A 34 8.26 -31.76 -6.61
N ILE A 35 9.44 -31.77 -7.23
CA ILE A 35 10.62 -32.52 -6.75
C ILE A 35 11.48 -31.71 -5.78
N LYS A 36 11.70 -30.40 -6.04
CA LYS A 36 12.63 -29.57 -5.25
C LYS A 36 11.93 -28.66 -4.24
N GLY A 37 10.62 -28.48 -4.36
CA GLY A 37 9.91 -27.40 -3.68
C GLY A 37 10.26 -26.03 -4.28
N LEU A 38 9.41 -25.03 -4.06
CA LEU A 38 9.73 -23.65 -4.43
C LEU A 38 10.84 -23.12 -3.52
N PRO A 39 11.86 -22.41 -4.05
CA PRO A 39 12.87 -21.79 -3.21
C PRO A 39 12.20 -20.82 -2.23
N PRO A 40 12.68 -20.73 -0.98
CA PRO A 40 12.11 -19.82 0.00
C PRO A 40 12.18 -18.39 -0.51
N LEU A 41 11.03 -17.74 -0.58
CA LEU A 41 10.93 -16.36 -1.03
C LEU A 41 11.57 -15.45 0.03
N ASP A 42 12.58 -14.67 -0.37
CA ASP A 42 13.09 -13.57 0.46
C ASP A 42 12.07 -12.43 0.46
N TYR A 43 11.24 -12.41 1.50
CA TYR A 43 10.18 -11.42 1.67
C TYR A 43 10.70 -10.03 2.05
N MET A 44 11.98 -9.91 2.44
CA MET A 44 12.62 -8.63 2.80
C MET A 44 13.44 -8.01 1.66
N LYS A 45 13.61 -8.70 0.53
CA LYS A 45 14.52 -8.32 -0.57
C LYS A 45 14.38 -6.88 -1.11
N ASN A 46 13.21 -6.27 -0.94
CA ASN A 46 12.85 -4.98 -1.52
C ASN A 46 12.95 -3.81 -0.51
N ILE A 47 13.20 -4.08 0.77
CA ILE A 47 13.39 -3.06 1.80
C ILE A 47 14.87 -2.94 2.17
N PRO A 48 15.32 -1.79 2.72
CA PRO A 48 16.70 -1.63 3.18
C PRO A 48 17.10 -2.71 4.20
N PRO A 49 18.38 -3.09 4.27
CA PRO A 49 18.85 -3.98 5.32
C PRO A 49 18.63 -3.35 6.69
N LYS A 50 18.32 -4.19 7.67
CA LYS A 50 18.13 -3.77 9.06
C LYS A 50 19.41 -3.11 9.60
N PRO A 51 19.34 -1.89 10.15
CA PRO A 51 20.48 -1.24 10.80
C PRO A 51 21.06 -2.08 11.96
N VAL A 52 22.37 -2.01 12.17
CA VAL A 52 23.06 -2.78 13.23
C VAL A 52 22.65 -2.32 14.62
N ASP A 53 22.41 -1.02 14.77
CA ASP A 53 21.96 -0.33 15.98
C ASP A 53 20.43 -0.31 16.14
N PHE A 54 19.68 -1.05 15.31
CA PHE A 54 18.22 -1.12 15.38
C PHE A 54 17.67 -1.42 16.79
N PRO A 55 18.19 -2.39 17.55
CA PRO A 55 17.69 -2.66 18.91
C PRO A 55 17.91 -1.49 19.87
N LEU A 56 19.02 -0.76 19.72
CA LEU A 56 19.32 0.41 20.52
C LEU A 56 18.34 1.54 20.20
N ILE A 57 18.17 1.85 18.91
CA ILE A 57 17.25 2.91 18.47
C ILE A 57 15.80 2.61 18.87
N MET A 58 15.34 1.36 18.76
CA MET A 58 14.01 0.97 19.25
C MET A 58 13.86 1.22 20.74
N ARG A 59 14.87 0.88 21.56
CA ARG A 59 14.86 1.17 23.00
C ARG A 59 14.79 2.66 23.28
N GLU A 60 15.61 3.47 22.60
CA GLU A 60 15.64 4.92 22.80
C GLU A 60 14.31 5.59 22.40
N MET A 61 13.68 5.11 21.31
CA MET A 61 12.32 5.53 20.94
C MET A 61 11.28 5.19 22.00
N GLU A 62 11.30 3.96 22.53
CA GLU A 62 10.35 3.52 23.57
C GLU A 62 10.47 4.36 24.86
N SER A 63 11.68 4.81 25.18
CA SER A 63 11.93 5.74 26.29
C SER A 63 11.66 7.21 25.96
N GLY A 64 11.39 7.56 24.70
CA GLY A 64 11.15 8.95 24.26
C GLY A 64 12.39 9.81 24.11
N TYR A 65 13.59 9.20 23.98
CA TYR A 65 14.84 9.93 23.74
C TYR A 65 15.04 10.31 22.26
N ILE A 66 14.35 9.61 21.35
CA ILE A 66 14.43 9.83 19.91
C ILE A 66 13.02 9.95 19.35
N ASP A 67 12.80 11.01 18.57
CA ASP A 67 11.55 11.22 17.85
C ASP A 67 11.57 10.48 16.50
N LEU A 68 10.38 10.07 16.05
CA LEU A 68 10.21 9.44 14.75
C LEU A 68 10.73 10.33 13.59
N SER A 69 10.71 11.64 13.77
CA SER A 69 11.21 12.61 12.78
C SER A 69 12.69 12.45 12.48
N ASP A 70 13.47 11.97 13.45
CA ASP A 70 14.93 11.85 13.35
C ASP A 70 15.38 10.53 12.71
N LEU A 71 14.44 9.62 12.49
CA LEU A 71 14.72 8.31 11.93
C LEU A 71 14.70 8.31 10.41
N ASN A 72 15.75 7.74 9.84
CA ASN A 72 15.78 7.44 8.42
C ASN A 72 14.88 6.24 8.08
N GLU A 73 14.61 6.06 6.79
CA GLU A 73 13.69 5.03 6.31
C GLU A 73 14.09 3.59 6.58
N SER A 74 15.37 3.31 6.75
CA SER A 74 15.85 1.94 6.97
C SER A 74 15.37 1.35 8.31
N TYR A 75 15.00 2.20 9.28
CA TYR A 75 14.41 1.77 10.55
C TYR A 75 12.94 1.43 10.39
N TRP A 76 12.11 2.41 10.03
CA TRP A 76 10.68 2.20 10.02
C TRP A 76 10.18 1.34 8.85
N LEU A 77 11.01 1.04 7.84
CA LEU A 77 10.70 0.02 6.85
C LEU A 77 10.85 -1.41 7.36
N GLN A 78 11.47 -1.64 8.52
CA GLN A 78 11.57 -2.98 9.11
C GLN A 78 10.23 -3.39 9.70
N PRO A 79 9.70 -4.59 9.37
CA PRO A 79 8.47 -5.08 9.98
C PRO A 79 8.54 -5.18 11.50
N ASP A 80 9.71 -5.51 12.04
CA ASP A 80 10.05 -5.56 13.47
C ASP A 80 9.87 -4.22 14.21
N PHE A 81 9.80 -3.09 13.47
CA PHE A 81 9.49 -1.78 14.05
C PHE A 81 8.06 -1.71 14.59
N TYR A 82 7.16 -2.58 14.10
CA TYR A 82 5.74 -2.50 14.39
C TYR A 82 5.27 -3.61 15.34
N PRO A 83 4.25 -3.32 16.17
CA PRO A 83 3.66 -4.33 17.04
C PRO A 83 3.14 -5.55 16.27
N ASN A 84 3.18 -6.70 16.93
CA ASN A 84 2.72 -8.01 16.44
C ASN A 84 3.54 -8.62 15.30
N TRP A 85 4.71 -8.06 14.97
CA TRP A 85 5.58 -8.67 13.96
C TRP A 85 5.94 -10.13 14.29
N ASP A 86 6.32 -10.46 15.53
CA ASP A 86 6.68 -11.83 15.92
C ASP A 86 5.59 -12.86 15.60
N ARG A 87 4.32 -12.45 15.73
CA ARG A 87 3.17 -13.28 15.36
C ARG A 87 3.03 -13.41 13.85
N ALA A 88 3.19 -12.31 13.12
CA ALA A 88 3.06 -12.27 11.67
C ALA A 88 4.26 -12.91 10.95
N LYS A 89 5.45 -12.90 11.54
CA LYS A 89 6.68 -13.45 10.97
C LYS A 89 6.51 -14.92 10.59
N ARG A 90 5.76 -15.69 11.38
CA ARG A 90 5.45 -17.10 11.09
C ARG A 90 4.75 -17.31 9.74
N PHE A 91 3.87 -16.40 9.33
CA PHE A 91 3.21 -16.47 8.01
C PHE A 91 4.23 -16.40 6.87
N TYR A 92 5.28 -15.60 7.04
CA TYR A 92 6.35 -15.44 6.05
C TYR A 92 7.42 -16.55 6.13
N ASP A 93 7.80 -16.96 7.34
CA ASP A 93 8.83 -17.99 7.58
C ASP A 93 8.36 -19.39 7.20
N GLN A 94 7.07 -19.69 7.39
CA GLN A 94 6.49 -21.01 7.12
C GLN A 94 5.89 -21.12 5.72
N HIS A 95 5.94 -20.02 4.94
CA HIS A 95 5.41 -19.96 3.57
C HIS A 95 3.95 -20.45 3.47
N ASP A 96 3.13 -20.25 4.51
CA ASP A 96 1.68 -20.57 4.51
C ASP A 96 0.93 -19.50 3.70
N TYR A 97 1.16 -19.55 2.40
CA TYR A 97 0.57 -18.67 1.41
C TYR A 97 -0.86 -19.05 1.08
N SER A 98 -1.57 -19.79 1.93
CA SER A 98 -3.01 -19.99 1.81
C SER A 98 -3.83 -18.90 2.51
N ARG A 99 -3.17 -18.02 3.28
CA ARG A 99 -3.81 -17.08 4.23
C ARG A 99 -3.34 -15.63 4.09
N TRP A 100 -3.31 -15.11 2.87
CA TRP A 100 -3.03 -13.69 2.63
C TRP A 100 -4.32 -12.86 2.72
N GLY A 101 -4.16 -11.57 3.05
CA GLY A 101 -5.26 -10.60 3.09
C GLY A 101 -5.39 -9.84 1.79
N VAL A 102 -6.62 -9.51 1.41
CA VAL A 102 -6.87 -8.61 0.28
C VAL A 102 -6.51 -7.19 0.69
N TYR A 103 -6.96 -6.71 1.84
CA TYR A 103 -6.70 -5.37 2.34
C TYR A 103 -6.38 -5.39 3.83
N GLY A 104 -5.69 -4.36 4.28
CA GLY A 104 -5.29 -4.22 5.68
C GLY A 104 -4.29 -3.08 5.83
N HIS A 105 -4.44 -2.32 6.90
CA HIS A 105 -3.64 -1.13 7.14
C HIS A 105 -3.56 -0.81 8.63
N GLY A 106 -2.65 0.08 9.01
CA GLY A 106 -2.52 0.58 10.37
C GLY A 106 -1.65 1.82 10.45
N ALA A 107 -1.60 2.43 11.62
CA ALA A 107 -0.77 3.60 11.91
C ALA A 107 0.10 3.38 13.15
N TYR A 108 1.25 4.05 13.19
CA TYR A 108 2.16 4.04 14.33
C TYR A 108 2.81 5.42 14.54
N PRO A 109 2.65 6.04 15.71
CA PRO A 109 1.70 5.67 16.76
C PRO A 109 0.25 5.84 16.27
N ALA A 110 -0.65 4.97 16.74
CA ALA A 110 -2.08 5.07 16.42
C ALA A 110 -2.83 6.09 17.31
N ASN A 111 -2.30 6.40 18.49
CA ASN A 111 -2.94 7.31 19.45
C ASN A 111 -1.95 8.41 19.91
N PRO A 112 -1.43 9.26 19.01
CA PRO A 112 -0.50 10.31 19.39
C PRO A 112 -1.16 11.31 20.37
N GLU A 113 -0.39 11.74 21.38
CA GLU A 113 -0.79 12.77 22.34
C GLU A 113 0.12 13.99 22.21
N VAL A 114 -0.48 15.19 22.13
CA VAL A 114 0.25 16.46 22.09
C VAL A 114 -0.23 17.39 23.20
N VAL A 115 0.68 18.17 23.76
CA VAL A 115 0.41 19.08 24.88
C VAL A 115 0.70 20.51 24.50
N PHE A 116 -0.32 21.37 24.55
CA PHE A 116 -0.18 22.81 24.41
C PHE A 116 -0.08 23.46 25.80
N ASN A 117 1.07 24.09 26.07
CA ASN A 117 1.29 24.90 27.28
C ASN A 117 0.78 26.34 27.12
N THR A 118 -0.13 26.57 26.18
CA THR A 118 -0.66 27.87 25.81
C THR A 118 -2.02 27.71 25.14
N THR A 119 -2.90 28.68 25.36
CA THR A 119 -4.20 28.78 24.66
C THR A 119 -4.14 29.73 23.47
N LYS A 120 -2.98 30.36 23.21
CA LYS A 120 -2.85 31.44 22.24
C LYS A 120 -3.18 30.96 20.82
N GLN A 121 -4.13 31.64 20.18
CA GLN A 121 -4.44 31.44 18.76
C GLN A 121 -3.20 31.52 17.88
N GLY A 122 -3.08 30.60 16.92
CA GLY A 122 -1.94 30.48 16.00
C GLY A 122 -0.78 29.65 16.55
N SER A 123 -0.80 29.25 17.82
CA SER A 123 0.17 28.27 18.35
C SER A 123 0.00 26.93 17.63
N TRP A 124 1.12 26.24 17.36
CA TRP A 124 1.11 24.99 16.60
C TRP A 124 2.09 23.96 17.16
N ILE A 125 1.78 22.68 16.90
CA ILE A 125 2.64 21.52 17.15
C ILE A 125 2.64 20.68 15.88
N SER A 126 3.80 20.12 15.52
CA SER A 126 3.97 19.22 14.37
C SER A 126 4.67 17.95 14.80
N PHE A 127 4.19 16.80 14.33
CA PHE A 127 4.80 15.50 14.62
C PHE A 127 4.55 14.52 13.46
N ASP A 128 5.35 13.46 13.40
CA ASP A 128 5.25 12.44 12.36
C ASP A 128 4.45 11.21 12.85
N VAL A 129 3.75 10.56 11.92
CA VAL A 129 3.10 9.26 12.09
C VAL A 129 3.47 8.39 10.89
N LEU A 130 3.62 7.08 11.10
CA LEU A 130 3.80 6.10 10.04
C LEU A 130 2.47 5.44 9.72
N TYR A 131 1.98 5.61 8.51
CA TYR A 131 0.82 4.89 8.00
C TYR A 131 1.29 3.74 7.11
N ARG A 132 0.76 2.52 7.30
CA ARG A 132 1.30 1.32 6.65
C ARG A 132 0.25 0.36 6.15
N THR A 133 0.63 -0.46 5.17
CA THR A 133 -0.04 -1.70 4.81
C THR A 133 0.09 -2.72 5.94
N GLY A 134 -0.97 -3.52 6.14
CA GLY A 134 -1.00 -4.65 7.06
C GLY A 134 0.03 -5.72 6.67
N PHE A 135 0.29 -6.68 7.54
CA PHE A 135 1.11 -7.84 7.16
C PHE A 135 0.30 -8.79 6.27
N GLY A 136 0.93 -9.36 5.27
CA GLY A 136 0.34 -10.36 4.37
C GLY A 136 -0.67 -9.80 3.36
N ILE A 137 -0.59 -8.51 3.02
CA ILE A 137 -1.57 -7.85 2.14
C ILE A 137 -1.06 -7.78 0.71
N GLU A 138 -1.84 -8.27 -0.24
CA GLU A 138 -1.44 -8.42 -1.65
C GLU A 138 -1.74 -7.19 -2.52
N THR A 139 -2.58 -6.26 -2.06
CA THR A 139 -3.05 -5.13 -2.89
C THR A 139 -2.34 -3.83 -2.55
N TRP A 140 -2.19 -2.99 -3.57
CA TRP A 140 -1.97 -1.56 -3.48
C TRP A 140 -3.20 -0.87 -2.91
N GLN A 141 -3.02 0.02 -1.95
CA GLN A 141 -4.14 0.64 -1.20
C GLN A 141 -4.10 2.16 -1.30
N GLY A 142 -5.08 2.74 -1.99
CA GLY A 142 -5.29 4.18 -2.08
C GLY A 142 -5.98 4.72 -0.82
N VAL A 143 -5.33 5.65 -0.12
CA VAL A 143 -5.80 6.17 1.17
C VAL A 143 -5.90 7.69 1.14
N LYS A 144 -6.98 8.23 1.71
CA LYS A 144 -7.12 9.63 2.12
C LYS A 144 -7.39 9.72 3.62
N LEU A 145 -6.68 10.60 4.30
CA LEU A 145 -6.86 10.89 5.72
C LEU A 145 -7.57 12.23 5.90
N VAL A 146 -8.64 12.21 6.68
CA VAL A 146 -9.47 13.40 6.94
C VAL A 146 -9.71 13.51 8.45
N PRO A 147 -9.15 14.53 9.12
CA PRO A 147 -9.45 14.77 10.53
C PRO A 147 -10.91 15.24 10.67
N GLU A 148 -11.53 14.88 11.78
CA GLU A 148 -12.81 15.46 12.17
C GLU A 148 -12.70 16.97 12.35
N ASP A 149 -13.76 17.68 11.97
CA ASP A 149 -13.86 19.10 12.22
C ASP A 149 -13.87 19.39 13.73
N ASN A 150 -13.15 20.44 14.12
CA ASN A 150 -13.05 20.87 15.50
C ASN A 150 -13.11 22.40 15.60
N GLU A 151 -13.79 22.90 16.62
CA GLU A 151 -13.97 24.34 16.88
C GLU A 151 -12.64 25.05 17.16
N TYR A 152 -11.77 24.42 17.95
CA TYR A 152 -10.56 25.06 18.47
C TYR A 152 -9.30 24.71 17.68
N PHE A 153 -9.27 23.54 17.04
CA PHE A 153 -8.06 23.04 16.40
C PHE A 153 -8.20 22.90 14.89
N ASN A 154 -7.12 23.24 14.18
CA ASN A 154 -6.90 22.88 12.79
C ASN A 154 -5.94 21.71 12.75
N VAL A 155 -6.30 20.65 12.06
CA VAL A 155 -5.39 19.52 11.84
C VAL A 155 -5.12 19.45 10.34
N LYS A 156 -3.86 19.61 9.96
CA LYS A 156 -3.39 19.43 8.58
C LYS A 156 -2.49 18.20 8.53
N ILE A 157 -2.71 17.36 7.53
CA ILE A 157 -1.96 16.12 7.32
C ILE A 157 -1.25 16.22 5.98
N THR A 158 0.05 15.95 5.95
CA THR A 158 0.86 16.00 4.73
C THR A 158 1.75 14.76 4.60
N PRO A 159 1.64 13.98 3.50
CA PRO A 159 0.53 14.01 2.54
C PRO A 159 -0.78 13.51 3.19
N ASN A 160 -1.92 14.11 2.85
CA ASN A 160 -3.23 13.59 3.27
C ASN A 160 -3.78 12.50 2.36
N GLN A 161 -3.15 12.27 1.20
CA GLN A 161 -3.51 11.25 0.23
C GLN A 161 -2.26 10.52 -0.24
N PHE A 162 -2.26 9.21 -0.19
CA PHE A 162 -1.11 8.40 -0.61
C PHE A 162 -1.53 6.99 -1.05
N LEU A 163 -0.64 6.36 -1.81
CA LEU A 163 -0.75 4.96 -2.22
C LEU A 163 0.20 4.12 -1.38
N LEU A 164 -0.34 3.13 -0.68
CA LEU A 164 0.45 2.12 0.03
C LEU A 164 0.70 0.92 -0.88
N GLU A 165 1.92 0.40 -0.81
CA GLU A 165 2.31 -0.78 -1.58
C GLU A 165 2.03 -2.09 -0.80
N PRO A 166 1.86 -3.23 -1.50
CA PRO A 166 1.71 -4.55 -0.90
C PRO A 166 2.83 -4.96 0.07
N THR A 167 2.49 -5.88 0.98
CA THR A 167 3.43 -6.60 1.86
C THR A 167 3.47 -8.11 1.58
N PHE A 168 2.72 -8.56 0.58
CA PHE A 168 2.69 -9.93 0.10
C PHE A 168 2.82 -9.95 -1.43
N PRO A 169 3.65 -10.84 -2.01
CA PRO A 169 4.46 -11.87 -1.34
C PRO A 169 5.71 -11.32 -0.64
N VAL A 170 6.15 -10.11 -1.00
CA VAL A 170 7.31 -9.42 -0.43
C VAL A 170 6.90 -8.05 0.11
N PHE A 171 7.65 -7.51 1.06
CA PHE A 171 7.49 -6.12 1.49
C PHE A 171 7.97 -5.17 0.39
N MET A 172 7.05 -4.47 -0.28
CA MET A 172 7.43 -3.44 -1.24
C MET A 172 7.92 -2.18 -0.51
N ARG A 173 8.84 -1.41 -1.10
CA ARG A 173 9.48 -0.26 -0.43
C ARG A 173 8.49 0.80 0.04
N GLY A 174 7.37 0.98 -0.65
CA GLY A 174 6.31 1.93 -0.30
C GLY A 174 5.20 1.38 0.59
N TRP A 175 5.41 0.25 1.28
CA TRP A 175 4.44 -0.33 2.20
C TRP A 175 4.15 0.53 3.44
N VAL A 176 5.03 1.50 3.72
CA VAL A 176 4.89 2.52 4.77
C VAL A 176 4.98 3.90 4.14
N LYS A 177 4.17 4.83 4.65
CA LYS A 177 4.22 6.26 4.37
C LYS A 177 4.36 7.02 5.67
N LYS A 178 5.43 7.82 5.78
CA LYS A 178 5.54 8.83 6.82
C LYS A 178 4.63 10.01 6.47
N ILE A 179 3.77 10.38 7.40
CA ILE A 179 2.87 11.53 7.30
C ILE A 179 3.19 12.50 8.43
N THR A 180 3.16 13.78 8.14
CA THR A 180 3.34 14.84 9.13
C THR A 180 1.96 15.42 9.48
N ILE A 181 1.67 15.50 10.77
CA ILE A 181 0.43 16.08 11.31
C ILE A 181 0.79 17.40 11.99
N ASN A 182 0.21 18.49 11.48
CA ASN A 182 0.31 19.82 12.08
C ASN A 182 -1.02 20.18 12.73
N VAL A 183 -0.97 20.45 14.04
CA VAL A 183 -2.10 20.88 14.85
C VAL A 183 -1.92 22.36 15.18
N THR A 184 -2.87 23.21 14.81
CA THR A 184 -2.84 24.66 15.08
C THR A 184 -4.06 25.07 15.90
N ILE A 185 -3.88 25.93 16.90
CA ILE A 185 -4.99 26.57 17.62
C ILE A 185 -5.67 27.61 16.73
N LYS A 186 -6.88 27.32 16.25
CA LYS A 186 -7.75 28.25 15.48
C LYS A 186 -8.38 29.32 16.36
N LYS A 187 -8.79 28.94 17.56
CA LYS A 187 -9.52 29.76 18.55
C LYS A 187 -9.07 29.32 19.93
N GLU A 188 -8.98 30.26 20.87
CA GLU A 188 -8.51 29.98 22.24
C GLU A 188 -9.35 28.89 22.91
N PRO A 189 -8.78 27.69 23.15
CA PRO A 189 -9.50 26.59 23.78
C PRO A 189 -9.53 26.79 25.30
N PRO A 190 -10.62 26.40 25.97
CA PRO A 190 -10.58 26.08 27.39
C PRO A 190 -9.45 25.09 27.72
N LYS A 191 -8.97 25.11 28.95
CA LYS A 191 -8.05 24.07 29.42
C LYS A 191 -8.80 22.74 29.51
N GLY A 192 -8.14 21.65 29.14
CA GLY A 192 -8.73 20.32 29.13
C GLY A 192 -8.14 19.38 28.09
N ASP A 193 -8.75 18.20 27.99
CA ASP A 193 -8.39 17.17 27.03
C ASP A 193 -9.38 17.16 25.86
N TYR A 194 -8.84 17.03 24.66
CA TYR A 194 -9.58 16.98 23.40
C TYR A 194 -9.18 15.74 22.61
N THR A 195 -10.12 15.21 21.84
CA THR A 195 -9.88 14.09 20.93
C THR A 195 -10.35 14.46 19.53
N ILE A 196 -9.52 14.20 18.53
CA ILE A 196 -9.86 14.37 17.12
C ILE A 196 -9.59 13.04 16.42
N ASN A 197 -10.65 12.42 15.87
CA ASN A 197 -10.47 11.23 15.07
C ASN A 197 -9.96 11.62 13.68
N ILE A 198 -9.02 10.83 13.15
CA ILE A 198 -8.60 10.93 11.75
C ILE A 198 -9.21 9.75 11.00
N ASN A 199 -10.19 10.08 10.17
CA ASN A 199 -10.97 9.15 9.40
C ASN A 199 -10.28 8.80 8.08
N ILE A 200 -10.55 7.59 7.62
CA ILE A 200 -10.04 7.08 6.36
C ILE A 200 -11.15 7.18 5.33
N MET A 201 -10.84 7.86 4.24
CA MET A 201 -11.73 8.07 3.12
C MET A 201 -11.10 7.56 1.84
N PRO A 202 -11.92 7.27 0.81
CA PRO A 202 -11.42 7.10 -0.54
C PRO A 202 -10.63 8.35 -0.97
N PRO A 203 -9.56 8.17 -1.76
CA PRO A 203 -8.88 9.28 -2.43
C PRO A 203 -9.82 10.08 -3.32
N ASP A 204 -9.40 11.28 -3.68
CA ASP A 204 -10.07 12.08 -4.69
C ASP A 204 -10.15 11.29 -6.00
N LYS A 205 -11.27 11.42 -6.72
CA LYS A 205 -11.56 10.59 -7.91
C LYS A 205 -10.43 10.61 -8.93
N GLU A 206 -9.83 11.77 -9.19
CA GLU A 206 -8.71 11.91 -10.12
C GLU A 206 -7.46 11.17 -9.64
N GLN A 207 -7.17 11.25 -8.34
CA GLN A 207 -6.03 10.59 -7.72
C GLN A 207 -6.21 9.07 -7.68
N ALA A 208 -7.42 8.59 -7.34
CA ALA A 208 -7.78 7.19 -7.41
C ALA A 208 -7.65 6.64 -8.85
N LYS A 209 -8.15 7.39 -9.85
CA LYS A 209 -7.99 7.03 -11.28
C LYS A 209 -6.51 6.97 -11.67
N LYS A 210 -5.69 7.93 -11.23
CA LYS A 210 -4.25 7.95 -11.50
C LYS A 210 -3.55 6.71 -10.93
N TRP A 211 -3.80 6.38 -9.67
CA TRP A 211 -3.20 5.19 -9.04
C TRP A 211 -3.71 3.90 -9.62
N PHE A 212 -5.00 3.80 -9.94
CA PHE A 212 -5.53 2.65 -10.66
C PHE A 212 -4.73 2.36 -11.93
N TRP A 213 -4.49 3.39 -12.75
CA TRP A 213 -3.70 3.25 -13.98
C TRP A 213 -2.23 2.98 -13.76
N GLU A 214 -1.66 3.47 -12.66
CA GLU A 214 -0.28 3.21 -12.27
C GLU A 214 -0.10 1.74 -11.88
N VAL A 215 -0.96 1.24 -10.99
CA VAL A 215 -0.93 -0.15 -10.52
C VAL A 215 -1.22 -1.09 -11.67
N LEU A 216 -2.26 -0.81 -12.47
CA LEU A 216 -2.59 -1.62 -13.62
C LEU A 216 -1.39 -1.77 -14.57
N ARG A 217 -0.65 -0.69 -14.84
CA ARG A 217 0.58 -0.77 -15.66
C ARG A 217 1.69 -1.58 -15.01
N LYS A 218 1.88 -1.48 -13.70
CA LYS A 218 2.92 -2.24 -12.98
C LYS A 218 2.63 -3.74 -12.95
N GLU A 219 1.37 -4.12 -12.89
CA GLU A 219 0.92 -5.50 -12.67
C GLU A 219 0.48 -6.22 -13.96
N SER A 220 0.37 -5.51 -15.09
CA SER A 220 -0.05 -6.07 -16.39
C SER A 220 1.15 -6.50 -17.24
N THR A 221 0.98 -7.54 -18.07
CA THR A 221 1.97 -7.91 -19.10
C THR A 221 2.10 -6.83 -20.19
N PRO A 222 3.18 -6.80 -20.98
CA PRO A 222 3.33 -5.83 -22.08
C PRO A 222 2.14 -5.81 -23.06
N GLU A 223 1.58 -6.98 -23.39
CA GLU A 223 0.41 -7.10 -24.27
C GLU A 223 -0.85 -6.52 -23.63
N GLU A 224 -1.05 -6.77 -22.33
CA GLU A 224 -2.14 -6.18 -21.56
C GLU A 224 -2.00 -4.65 -21.48
N GLN A 225 -0.78 -4.15 -21.23
CA GLN A 225 -0.47 -2.71 -21.19
C GLN A 225 -0.79 -2.00 -22.51
N GLU A 226 -0.52 -2.64 -23.66
CA GLU A 226 -0.87 -2.08 -24.97
C GLU A 226 -2.40 -1.97 -25.15
N MET A 227 -3.14 -3.03 -24.82
CA MET A 227 -4.61 -3.03 -24.90
C MET A 227 -5.23 -1.98 -23.97
N ILE A 228 -4.71 -1.86 -22.75
CA ILE A 228 -5.06 -0.85 -21.76
C ILE A 228 -4.83 0.56 -22.28
N THR A 229 -3.69 0.81 -22.90
CA THR A 229 -3.32 2.14 -23.42
C THR A 229 -4.26 2.57 -24.56
N ARG A 230 -4.60 1.64 -25.44
CA ARG A 230 -5.58 1.85 -26.51
C ARG A 230 -6.98 2.15 -25.94
N ALA A 231 -7.41 1.40 -24.93
CA ALA A 231 -8.70 1.60 -24.26
C ALA A 231 -8.79 2.96 -23.54
N LYS A 232 -7.71 3.39 -22.87
CA LYS A 232 -7.62 4.70 -22.24
C LYS A 232 -7.77 5.84 -23.26
N TYR A 233 -7.02 5.77 -24.36
CA TYR A 233 -7.08 6.76 -25.43
C TYR A 233 -8.50 6.87 -26.01
N GLN A 234 -9.16 5.73 -26.20
CA GLN A 234 -10.53 5.69 -26.69
C GLN A 234 -11.51 6.35 -25.69
N ALA A 235 -11.40 6.03 -24.40
CA ALA A 235 -12.23 6.62 -23.36
C ALA A 235 -12.05 8.14 -23.19
N GLU A 236 -10.82 8.63 -23.31
CA GLU A 236 -10.50 10.07 -23.27
C GLU A 236 -11.06 10.81 -24.49
N LYS A 237 -11.07 10.17 -25.65
CA LYS A 237 -11.63 10.72 -26.90
C LYS A 237 -13.17 10.72 -26.92
N GLU A 238 -13.79 9.70 -26.35
CA GLU A 238 -15.25 9.48 -26.42
C GLU A 238 -16.00 10.03 -25.19
N GLY A 239 -15.28 10.56 -24.18
CA GLY A 239 -15.86 11.12 -22.97
C GLY A 239 -16.59 10.10 -22.07
N THR A 240 -16.52 8.81 -22.43
CA THR A 240 -17.17 7.70 -21.76
C THR A 240 -16.17 6.55 -21.66
N LEU A 241 -16.00 5.99 -20.46
CA LEU A 241 -15.21 4.76 -20.31
C LEU A 241 -16.05 3.63 -20.92
N PRO A 242 -15.47 2.76 -21.79
CA PRO A 242 -16.20 1.60 -22.28
C PRO A 242 -16.74 0.80 -21.10
N GLU A 243 -17.99 0.34 -21.15
CA GLU A 243 -18.66 -0.39 -20.05
C GLU A 243 -17.82 -1.59 -19.53
N LYS A 244 -17.04 -2.22 -20.41
CA LYS A 244 -16.07 -3.28 -20.05
C LYS A 244 -14.93 -2.78 -19.15
N PHE A 245 -14.53 -1.52 -19.29
CA PHE A 245 -13.46 -0.88 -18.55
C PHE A 245 -13.89 -0.48 -17.13
N GLU A 246 -15.12 0.04 -16.97
CA GLU A 246 -15.72 0.23 -15.64
C GLU A 246 -15.85 -1.10 -14.88
N LYS A 247 -16.26 -2.16 -15.57
CA LYS A 247 -16.29 -3.51 -15.02
C LYS A 247 -14.90 -4.05 -14.64
N TRP A 248 -13.83 -3.63 -15.30
CA TRP A 248 -12.45 -3.97 -14.92
C TRP A 248 -11.97 -3.17 -13.70
N ILE A 249 -12.41 -1.92 -13.54
CA ILE A 249 -12.19 -1.12 -12.34
C ILE A 249 -12.92 -1.73 -11.14
N GLU A 250 -14.19 -2.15 -11.30
CA GLU A 250 -14.98 -2.78 -10.24
C GLU A 250 -14.43 -4.16 -9.82
N VAL A 251 -13.80 -4.90 -10.72
CA VAL A 251 -13.17 -6.21 -10.45
C VAL A 251 -11.75 -6.02 -9.90
N GLY A 252 -11.57 -5.13 -8.91
CA GLY A 252 -10.31 -4.82 -8.21
C GLY A 252 -9.53 -6.02 -7.64
N ARG A 253 -10.08 -7.24 -7.75
CA ARG A 253 -9.40 -8.52 -7.52
C ARG A 253 -8.37 -8.91 -8.59
N LYS A 254 -8.52 -8.46 -9.84
CA LYS A 254 -7.52 -8.72 -10.90
C LYS A 254 -6.44 -7.65 -10.98
N ASN A 255 -6.76 -6.41 -10.59
CA ASN A 255 -5.88 -5.25 -10.79
C ASN A 255 -5.02 -4.89 -9.58
N LYS A 256 -5.02 -5.71 -8.52
CA LYS A 256 -4.26 -5.53 -7.27
C LYS A 256 -4.41 -4.14 -6.60
N TYR A 257 -5.34 -3.30 -7.04
CA TYR A 257 -5.61 -1.97 -6.47
C TYR A 257 -6.96 -1.96 -5.79
N VAL A 258 -6.99 -1.42 -4.57
CA VAL A 258 -8.21 -1.14 -3.80
C VAL A 258 -8.11 0.26 -3.21
N ASP A 259 -9.23 0.96 -3.11
CA ASP A 259 -9.31 2.20 -2.34
C ASP A 259 -10.01 1.97 -0.99
N ALA A 260 -9.92 2.97 -0.12
CA ALA A 260 -10.45 2.88 1.24
C ALA A 260 -11.96 2.61 1.36
N SER A 261 -12.76 2.73 0.29
CA SER A 261 -14.16 2.29 0.33
C SER A 261 -14.31 0.79 0.64
N ALA A 262 -13.31 -0.02 0.27
CA ALA A 262 -13.29 -1.45 0.51
C ALA A 262 -12.86 -1.85 1.94
N PHE A 263 -12.27 -0.92 2.70
CA PHE A 263 -11.61 -1.23 3.98
C PHE A 263 -11.73 -0.14 5.04
N SER A 264 -12.72 0.76 4.94
CA SER A 264 -12.97 1.78 5.95
C SER A 264 -13.53 1.12 7.22
N VAL A 265 -12.69 1.04 8.25
CA VAL A 265 -13.00 0.41 9.54
C VAL A 265 -12.57 1.35 10.67
N GLY A 266 -13.44 2.30 11.01
CA GLY A 266 -13.22 3.28 12.10
C GLY A 266 -11.96 4.15 11.92
N PRO A 267 -11.73 5.10 12.83
CA PRO A 267 -10.51 5.89 12.81
C PRO A 267 -9.30 5.04 13.17
N ARG A 268 -8.21 5.17 12.40
CA ARG A 268 -6.93 4.49 12.67
C ARG A 268 -5.92 5.35 13.40
N ILE A 269 -6.14 6.66 13.40
CA ILE A 269 -5.37 7.59 14.21
C ILE A 269 -6.37 8.36 15.07
N ILE A 270 -6.15 8.34 16.37
CA ILE A 270 -6.92 9.12 17.35
C ILE A 270 -5.95 10.12 17.96
N LEU A 271 -6.07 11.39 17.57
CA LEU A 271 -5.22 12.46 18.07
C LEU A 271 -5.77 12.95 19.42
N LYS A 272 -4.96 12.82 20.47
CA LYS A 272 -5.23 13.38 21.78
C LYS A 272 -4.51 14.71 21.94
N ILE A 273 -5.22 15.74 22.37
CA ILE A 273 -4.66 17.07 22.59
C ILE A 273 -4.97 17.48 24.03
N ARG A 274 -3.94 17.81 24.80
CA ARG A 274 -4.10 18.39 26.14
C ARG A 274 -3.71 19.85 26.13
N VAL A 275 -4.53 20.71 26.73
CA VAL A 275 -4.26 22.13 26.92
C VAL A 275 -4.12 22.40 28.42
N VAL A 276 -2.95 22.89 28.84
CA VAL A 276 -2.61 23.17 30.25
C VAL A 276 -2.50 24.65 30.58
#